data_AF-A0A0G1GQ65-F1
#
_entry.id   AF-A0A0G1GQ65-F1
#
_cell.length_a   1.000
_cell.length_b   1.000
_cell.length_c   1.000
_cell.angle_alpha   90.00
_cell.angle_beta   90.00
_cell.angle_gamma   90.00
#
_symmetry.space_group_name_H-M   'P 1'
#
loop_
_entity.id
_entity.type
_entity.pdbx_description
1 polymer ?
#
loop_
_entity_poly.entity_id
_entity_poly.type
_entity_poly.pdbx_seq_one_letter_code
_entity_poly.pdbx_strand_id
1 'polypeptide(L)'
;MNRFFPMWLYLRGKELGPSCVKKGTTAYVGYTDDFIFLTEEAKESRPLTDKVAKLFLEPSNDVAISFIKGHSAGQANQRSKDYFKKNIKKLMTSDTPKEDRELIPYLLWDMDHQVCIGNEKAVI
;
A
#
# COMPACT_ATOMS: atom_id res chain seq x y z
N MET A 1 -4.89 5.19 -28.82
CA MET A 1 -4.87 3.71 -28.63
C MET A 1 -5.83 3.41 -27.49
N ASN A 2 -7.01 2.88 -27.79
CA ASN A 2 -8.07 2.60 -26.81
C ASN A 2 -7.61 1.51 -25.83
N ARG A 3 -7.40 1.87 -24.56
CA ARG A 3 -7.25 0.88 -23.49
C ARG A 3 -8.61 0.68 -22.85
N PHE A 4 -9.33 -0.35 -23.30
CA PHE A 4 -10.48 -0.90 -22.60
C PHE A 4 -9.93 -1.64 -21.37
N PHE A 5 -9.88 -0.98 -20.21
CA PHE A 5 -9.59 -1.65 -18.95
C PHE A 5 -10.86 -2.40 -18.52
N PRO A 6 -10.84 -3.73 -18.35
CA PRO A 6 -12.02 -4.46 -17.96
C PRO A 6 -12.40 -4.08 -16.53
N MET A 7 -13.57 -3.44 -16.40
CA MET A 7 -14.24 -3.01 -15.17
C MET A 7 -14.45 -4.13 -14.12
N TRP A 8 -14.06 -5.36 -14.42
CA TRP A 8 -14.24 -6.57 -13.59
C TRP A 8 -13.11 -6.82 -12.57
N LEU A 9 -12.02 -6.04 -12.55
CA LEU A 9 -11.00 -6.14 -11.50
C LEU A 9 -11.19 -5.12 -10.35
N TYR A 10 -11.86 -4.00 -10.62
CA TYR A 10 -11.94 -2.80 -9.78
C TYR A 10 -12.66 -2.97 -8.42
N LEU A 11 -13.47 -4.01 -8.25
CA LEU A 11 -14.36 -4.13 -7.08
C LEU A 11 -13.75 -4.90 -5.90
N ARG A 12 -12.57 -5.52 -6.05
CA ARG A 12 -12.13 -6.50 -5.04
C ARG A 12 -11.77 -5.85 -3.71
N GLY A 13 -10.98 -4.77 -3.67
CA GLY A 13 -10.56 -4.16 -2.40
C GLY A 13 -11.73 -3.64 -1.55
N LYS A 14 -12.59 -2.85 -2.19
CA LYS A 14 -13.77 -2.20 -1.58
C LYS A 14 -14.81 -3.18 -1.06
N GLU A 15 -15.02 -4.31 -1.74
CA GLU A 15 -16.07 -5.27 -1.38
C GLU A 15 -15.55 -6.48 -0.60
N LEU A 16 -14.34 -6.96 -0.91
CA LEU A 16 -13.76 -8.16 -0.30
C LEU A 16 -13.53 -7.95 1.19
N GLY A 17 -12.93 -6.82 1.58
CA GLY A 17 -12.63 -6.54 2.99
C GLY A 17 -13.88 -6.63 3.88
N PRO A 18 -14.94 -5.84 3.60
CA PRO A 18 -16.20 -5.94 4.31
C PRO A 18 -16.86 -7.32 4.23
N SER A 19 -16.83 -7.98 3.06
CA SER A 19 -17.40 -9.33 2.89
C SER A 19 -16.68 -10.38 3.74
N CYS A 20 -15.35 -10.34 3.83
CA CYS A 20 -14.55 -11.25 4.65
C CYS A 20 -14.87 -11.08 6.14
N VAL A 21 -14.95 -9.84 6.61
CA VAL A 21 -15.32 -9.55 8.00
C VAL A 21 -16.74 -10.03 8.29
N LYS A 22 -17.69 -9.77 7.38
CA LYS A 22 -19.07 -10.27 7.49
C LYS A 22 -19.16 -11.81 7.53
N LYS A 23 -18.23 -12.51 6.88
CA LYS A 23 -18.14 -13.98 6.88
C LYS A 23 -17.33 -14.56 8.05
N GLY A 24 -16.90 -13.73 9.01
CA GLY A 24 -16.25 -14.18 10.24
C GLY A 24 -14.74 -13.95 10.30
N THR A 25 -14.15 -13.22 9.35
CA THR A 25 -12.75 -12.77 9.49
C THR A 25 -12.65 -11.72 10.60
N THR A 26 -11.73 -11.89 11.56
CA THR A 26 -11.60 -10.99 12.71
C THR A 26 -11.24 -9.55 12.32
N ALA A 27 -10.32 -9.40 11.37
CA ALA A 27 -9.90 -8.13 10.81
C ALA A 27 -9.35 -8.31 9.40
N TYR A 28 -9.51 -7.27 8.57
CA TYR A 28 -8.94 -7.19 7.23
C TYR A 28 -8.03 -5.95 7.15
N VAL A 29 -6.80 -6.12 6.68
CA VAL A 29 -5.90 -5.02 6.34
C VAL A 29 -5.51 -5.17 4.87
N GLY A 30 -5.75 -4.12 4.08
CA GLY A 30 -5.55 -4.15 2.63
C GLY A 30 -5.91 -2.80 2.02
N TYR A 31 -6.34 -2.79 0.77
CA TYR A 31 -6.64 -1.57 0.01
C TYR A 31 -8.09 -1.55 -0.46
N THR A 32 -8.72 -0.37 -0.47
CA THR A 32 -10.09 -0.18 -0.99
C THR A 32 -10.13 0.00 -2.50
N ASP A 33 -9.01 0.31 -3.13
CA ASP A 33 -8.87 0.50 -4.58
C ASP A 33 -7.55 -0.13 -5.06
N ASP A 34 -7.28 -0.05 -6.36
CA ASP A 34 -6.09 -0.61 -6.98
C ASP A 34 -4.82 -0.01 -6.37
N PHE A 35 -3.88 -0.91 -6.03
CA PHE A 35 -2.55 -0.54 -5.57
C PHE A 35 -1.69 -0.12 -6.75
N ILE A 36 -1.13 1.08 -6.71
CA ILE A 36 -0.32 1.62 -7.79
C ILE A 36 1.14 1.26 -7.53
N PHE A 37 1.71 0.46 -8.42
CA PHE A 37 3.10 0.03 -8.29
C PHE A 37 3.95 0.55 -9.46
N LEU A 38 4.92 1.39 -9.14
CA LEU A 38 5.87 1.95 -10.10
C LEU A 38 7.28 1.39 -9.86
N THR A 39 8.04 1.26 -10.94
CA THR A 39 9.41 0.76 -10.98
C THR A 39 10.28 1.70 -11.81
N GLU A 40 11.59 1.71 -11.56
CA GLU A 40 12.54 2.31 -12.49
C GLU A 40 12.51 1.53 -13.82
N GLU A 41 12.74 2.24 -14.92
CA GLU A 41 12.80 1.63 -16.25
C GLU A 41 13.89 0.52 -16.28
N ALA A 42 13.56 -0.62 -16.90
CA ALA A 42 14.42 -1.80 -17.00
C ALA A 42 14.81 -2.49 -15.67
N LYS A 43 14.19 -2.13 -14.54
CA LYS A 43 14.38 -2.82 -13.25
C LYS A 43 13.17 -3.66 -12.82
N GLU A 44 12.21 -3.95 -13.70
CA GLU A 44 11.00 -4.70 -13.33
C GLU A 44 11.34 -6.11 -12.78
N SER A 45 12.43 -6.71 -13.25
CA SER A 45 12.92 -8.02 -12.80
C SER A 45 13.78 -7.99 -11.53
N ARG A 46 14.12 -6.80 -10.99
CA ARG A 46 15.02 -6.62 -9.83
C ARG A 46 14.49 -5.60 -8.81
N PRO A 47 13.26 -5.80 -8.29
CA PRO A 47 12.58 -4.82 -7.43
C PRO A 47 13.32 -4.52 -6.12
N LEU A 48 14.15 -5.45 -5.61
CA LEU A 48 14.92 -5.25 -4.38
C LEU A 48 16.03 -4.19 -4.51
N THR A 49 16.48 -3.92 -5.74
CA THR A 49 17.52 -2.92 -6.05
C THR A 49 16.95 -1.65 -6.70
N ASP A 50 15.64 -1.63 -6.90
CA ASP A 50 14.91 -0.53 -7.51
C ASP A 50 14.48 0.46 -6.44
N LYS A 51 14.94 1.71 -6.57
CA LYS A 51 14.69 2.76 -5.57
C LYS A 51 13.24 3.22 -5.60
N VAL A 52 12.59 3.21 -6.76
CA VAL A 52 11.19 3.59 -6.92
C VAL A 52 10.30 2.50 -6.35
N ALA A 53 10.50 1.25 -6.77
CA ALA A 53 9.74 0.09 -6.28
C ALA A 53 9.79 -0.02 -4.75
N LYS A 54 10.96 0.26 -4.17
CA LYS A 54 11.16 0.24 -2.72
C LYS A 54 10.23 1.19 -1.97
N LEU A 55 9.88 2.35 -2.54
CA LEU A 55 9.00 3.33 -1.89
C LEU A 55 7.59 2.77 -1.65
N PHE A 56 7.13 1.86 -2.50
CA PHE A 56 5.84 1.18 -2.45
C PHE A 56 5.91 -0.15 -1.68
N LEU A 57 6.97 -0.93 -1.90
CA LEU A 57 7.12 -2.25 -1.27
C LEU A 57 7.42 -2.17 0.22
N GLU A 58 8.19 -1.19 0.69
CA GLU A 58 8.48 -1.04 2.12
C GLU A 58 7.20 -0.91 2.97
N PRO A 59 6.29 0.05 2.70
CA PRO A 59 5.05 0.15 3.47
C PRO A 59 4.14 -1.07 3.29
N SER A 60 3.92 -1.53 2.05
CA SER A 60 3.08 -2.71 1.78
C SER A 60 3.57 -3.96 2.54
N ASN A 61 4.88 -4.20 2.56
CA ASN A 61 5.45 -5.35 3.27
C ASN A 61 5.48 -5.15 4.80
N ASP A 62 5.54 -3.92 5.30
CA ASP A 62 5.52 -3.66 6.75
C ASP A 62 4.21 -4.13 7.39
N VAL A 63 3.10 -4.21 6.64
CA VAL A 63 1.85 -4.81 7.13
C VAL A 63 2.07 -6.27 7.54
N ALA A 64 2.57 -7.11 6.63
CA ALA A 64 2.84 -8.52 6.89
C ALA A 64 3.93 -8.70 7.96
N ILE A 65 5.00 -7.91 7.89
CA ILE A 65 6.09 -7.94 8.89
C ILE A 65 5.57 -7.57 10.28
N SER A 66 4.64 -6.61 10.38
CA SER A 66 4.05 -6.20 11.64
C SER A 66 3.24 -7.33 12.28
N PHE A 67 2.49 -8.08 11.49
CA PHE A 67 1.78 -9.26 11.99
C PHE A 67 2.73 -10.35 12.51
N ILE A 68 3.79 -10.65 11.76
CA ILE A 68 4.82 -11.62 12.20
C ILE A 68 5.47 -11.20 13.52
N LYS A 69 5.57 -9.89 13.78
CA LYS A 69 6.09 -9.32 15.02
C LYS A 69 5.06 -9.23 16.16
N GLY A 70 3.84 -9.73 15.96
CA GLY A 70 2.79 -9.74 16.98
C GLY A 70 2.07 -8.40 17.17
N HIS A 71 2.17 -7.48 16.21
CA HIS A 71 1.39 -6.24 16.25
C HIS A 71 -0.08 -6.51 15.88
N SER A 72 -0.97 -5.68 16.41
CA SER A 72 -2.39 -5.73 16.06
C SER A 72 -2.68 -5.24 14.64
N ALA A 73 -3.86 -5.55 14.10
CA ALA A 73 -4.31 -5.07 12.79
C ALA A 73 -4.26 -3.54 12.63
N GLY A 74 -4.75 -2.80 13.62
CA GLY A 74 -4.67 -1.34 13.64
C GLY A 74 -3.23 -0.84 13.68
N GLN A 75 -2.36 -1.48 14.46
CA GLN A 75 -0.94 -1.15 14.52
C GLN A 75 -0.22 -1.42 13.19
N ALA A 76 -0.47 -2.57 12.56
CA ALA A 76 0.10 -2.92 11.26
C ALA A 76 -0.32 -1.91 10.17
N ASN A 77 -1.61 -1.55 10.14
CA ASN A 77 -2.13 -0.53 9.24
C ASN A 77 -1.45 0.84 9.47
N GLN A 78 -1.41 1.29 10.73
CA GLN A 78 -0.84 2.59 11.07
C GLN A 78 0.66 2.67 10.73
N ARG A 79 1.43 1.63 11.06
CA ARG A 79 2.87 1.58 10.78
C ARG A 79 3.17 1.65 9.29
N SER A 80 2.46 0.90 8.46
CA SER A 80 2.58 1.01 7.00
C SER A 80 2.27 2.44 6.51
N LYS A 81 1.19 3.07 7.00
CA LYS A 81 0.90 4.48 6.67
C LYS A 81 2.01 5.42 7.10
N ASP A 82 2.68 5.15 8.21
CA ASP A 82 3.81 5.96 8.66
C ASP A 82 5.06 5.76 7.79
N TYR A 83 5.27 4.57 7.22
CA TYR A 83 6.27 4.35 6.17
C TYR A 83 5.95 5.15 4.90
N PHE A 84 4.70 5.15 4.44
CA PHE A 84 4.28 6.01 3.32
C PHE A 84 4.56 7.49 3.63
N LYS A 85 4.11 8.01 4.77
CA LYS A 85 4.37 9.40 5.18
C LYS A 85 5.86 9.72 5.23
N LYS A 86 6.69 8.80 5.73
CA LYS A 86 8.15 8.97 5.79
C LYS A 86 8.74 9.07 4.39
N ASN A 87 8.30 8.23 3.46
CA ASN A 87 8.78 8.22 2.08
C ASN A 87 8.31 9.49 1.35
N ILE A 88 7.05 9.88 1.45
CA ILE A 88 6.52 11.13 0.89
C ILE A 88 7.28 12.35 1.43
N LYS A 89 7.53 12.42 2.75
CA LYS A 89 8.32 13.51 3.36
C LYS A 89 9.73 13.62 2.77
N LYS A 90 10.40 12.50 2.51
CA LYS A 90 11.73 12.51 1.87
C LYS A 90 11.66 13.12 0.47
N LEU A 91 10.64 12.74 -0.31
CA LEU A 91 10.47 13.22 -1.69
C LEU A 91 10.10 14.70 -1.78
N MET A 92 9.47 15.25 -0.74
CA MET A 92 9.14 16.69 -0.67
C MET A 92 10.34 17.60 -0.36
N THR A 93 11.53 17.04 -0.08
CA THR A 93 12.72 17.85 0.20
C THR A 93 13.22 18.58 -1.05
N SER A 94 13.85 19.75 -0.87
CA SER A 94 14.39 20.58 -1.96
C SER A 94 15.36 19.82 -2.87
N ASP A 95 16.06 18.84 -2.31
CA ASP A 95 17.17 18.13 -2.95
C ASP A 95 16.68 16.91 -3.77
N THR A 96 15.40 16.57 -3.67
CA THR A 96 14.81 15.46 -4.44
C THR A 96 14.64 15.86 -5.91
N PRO A 97 15.11 15.03 -6.88
CA PRO A 97 14.86 15.24 -8.30
C PRO A 97 13.38 15.44 -8.61
N LYS A 98 13.07 16.24 -9.63
CA LYS A 98 11.67 16.53 -9.99
C LYS A 98 10.89 15.26 -10.36
N GLU A 99 11.53 14.34 -11.08
CA GLU A 99 10.93 13.05 -11.49
C GLU A 99 10.50 12.22 -10.28
N ASP A 100 11.33 12.15 -9.23
CA ASP A 100 11.01 11.45 -8.00
C ASP A 100 9.83 12.10 -7.24
N ARG A 101 9.61 13.41 -7.39
CA ARG A 101 8.44 14.10 -6.82
C ARG A 101 7.13 13.71 -7.50
N GLU A 102 7.18 13.29 -8.76
CA GLU A 102 6.00 12.83 -9.50
C GLU A 102 5.45 11.50 -8.94
N LEU A 103 6.21 10.82 -8.07
CA LEU A 103 5.77 9.62 -7.36
C LEU A 103 4.80 9.92 -6.21
N ILE A 104 4.82 11.14 -5.67
CA ILE A 104 4.08 11.52 -4.46
C ILE A 104 2.57 11.26 -4.57
N PRO A 105 1.86 11.63 -5.65
CA PRO A 105 0.43 11.38 -5.77
C PRO A 105 0.07 9.89 -5.70
N TYR A 106 0.91 9.01 -6.24
CA TYR A 106 0.69 7.57 -6.22
C TYR A 106 0.93 6.98 -4.82
N LEU A 107 1.96 7.44 -4.11
CA LEU A 107 2.20 7.06 -2.72
C LEU A 107 1.07 7.54 -1.78
N LEU A 108 0.54 8.74 -2.03
CA LEU A 108 -0.63 9.25 -1.31
C LEU A 108 -1.86 8.41 -1.60
N TRP A 109 -2.08 8.05 -2.87
CA TRP A 109 -3.18 7.19 -3.29
C TRP A 109 -3.17 5.85 -2.53
N ASP A 110 -2.05 5.11 -2.54
CA ASP A 110 -1.98 3.83 -1.85
C ASP A 110 -2.15 3.98 -0.33
N MET A 111 -1.57 5.03 0.26
CA MET A 111 -1.69 5.32 1.69
C MET A 111 -3.15 5.61 2.11
N ASP A 112 -3.87 6.40 1.31
CA ASP A 112 -5.25 6.81 1.59
C ASP A 112 -6.22 5.63 1.39
N HIS A 113 -5.97 4.80 0.38
CA HIS A 113 -6.78 3.60 0.12
C HIS A 113 -6.43 2.42 1.02
N GLN A 114 -5.31 2.45 1.76
CA GLN A 114 -5.03 1.42 2.75
C GLN A 114 -6.00 1.51 3.94
N VAL A 115 -6.65 0.40 4.28
CA VAL A 115 -7.68 0.32 5.32
C VAL A 115 -7.44 -0.82 6.29
N CYS A 116 -7.98 -0.66 7.50
CA CYS A 116 -8.19 -1.72 8.47
C CYS A 116 -9.69 -1.80 8.75
N ILE A 117 -10.30 -2.97 8.56
CA ILE A 117 -11.74 -3.21 8.72
C ILE A 117 -11.93 -4.32 9.75
N GLY A 118 -12.90 -4.17 10.65
CA GLY A 118 -13.17 -5.14 11.72
C GLY A 118 -12.47 -4.78 13.03
N ASN A 119 -11.95 -5.76 13.76
CA ASN A 119 -11.33 -5.53 15.06
C ASN A 119 -9.87 -5.10 14.93
N GLU A 120 -9.59 -3.80 15.11
CA GLU A 120 -8.23 -3.26 15.06
C GLU A 120 -7.26 -3.82 16.12
N LYS A 121 -7.79 -4.43 17.19
CA LYS A 121 -6.99 -5.06 18.24
C LYS A 121 -6.66 -6.53 17.95
N ALA A 122 -7.15 -7.08 16.83
CA ALA A 122 -6.86 -8.45 16.43
C ALA A 122 -5.35 -8.64 16.18
N VAL A 123 -4.82 -9.77 16.64
CA VAL A 123 -3.45 -10.24 16.41
C VAL A 123 -3.51 -11.63 15.75
N ILE A 124 -2.44 -12.05 15.09
CA ILE A 124 -2.30 -13.41 14.52
C ILE A 124 -1.88 -14.39 15.62
#